data_AF-A0A3L6JLE4-F1
#
_entry.id   AF-A0A3L6JLE4-F1
#
_cell.length_a   1.000
_cell.length_b   1.000
_cell.length_c   1.000
_cell.angle_alpha   90.00
_cell.angle_beta   90.00
_cell.angle_gamma   90.00
#
_symmetry.space_group_name_H-M   'P 1'
#
loop_
_entity.id
_entity.type
_entity.pdbx_description
1 polymer ?
#
loop_
_entity_poly.entity_id
_entity_poly.type
_entity_poly.pdbx_seq_one_letter_code
_entity_poly.pdbx_strand_id
1 'polypeptide(L)'
;MELDESIKRLRDSLSLLERNVTTVEGAIDRIERDLVPVVLSFLVGLKGNLVSMRGDIVNKSKRKAKTNLQSMFVDAEVQPIVQEEFTRVEESLTSGMSTPILEKMRDITESMKESMKLTLQELAALKGNVDDYTQRATTEVEFLSTELGMKARVEVPKEVEVQLKQFQSTAEVLKQELNLEKKKTENRESENAELRKNLAELKVRNDDLEDTVMGLQAAPKVDMATLTELRHTVKSLETSNEVLERKVAELEALTTTAEAKEKDYLTQLSQRELEIGELNTNIRQLEDDMGKSGARLDEMEELRARLRSYESGDKARELERIKTELERSTASLERMTGDFEETKSKLTHTEETLEGYLSLMNSTEKTKAFLMVEEHGEMSIREIARSLGVAPAVVMKWAEEFQALGIARVVGGSTLVHRDHINAK
;
A
#
# COMPACT_ATOMS: atom_id res chain seq x y z
N MET A 1 58.88 27.36 44.52
CA MET A 1 57.57 28.05 44.68
C MET A 1 56.73 27.99 43.40
N GLU A 2 57.09 28.64 42.28
CA GLU A 2 56.27 28.55 41.04
C GLU A 2 56.25 27.15 40.40
N LEU A 3 57.35 26.41 40.54
CA LEU A 3 57.51 25.05 40.03
C LEU A 3 56.61 24.06 40.80
N ASP A 4 56.56 24.19 42.13
CA ASP A 4 55.71 23.38 43.01
C ASP A 4 54.21 23.62 42.75
N GLU A 5 53.83 24.87 42.48
CA GLU A 5 52.45 25.24 42.18
C GLU A 5 52.00 24.72 40.81
N SER A 6 52.91 24.71 39.83
CA SER A 6 52.68 24.15 38.50
C SER A 6 52.50 22.63 38.53
N ILE A 7 53.32 21.92 39.33
CA ILE A 7 53.20 20.47 39.55
C ILE A 7 51.87 20.11 40.21
N LYS A 8 51.42 20.91 41.19
CA LYS A 8 50.15 20.69 41.87
C LYS A 8 48.95 20.81 40.92
N ARG A 9 48.93 21.84 40.07
CA ARG A 9 47.87 22.02 39.04
C ARG A 9 47.82 20.87 38.04
N LEU A 10 48.98 20.31 37.69
CA LEU A 10 49.09 19.18 36.77
C LEU A 10 48.55 17.89 37.41
N ARG A 11 48.88 17.62 38.69
CA ARG A 11 48.29 16.51 39.46
C ARG A 11 46.77 16.63 39.61
N ASP A 12 46.26 17.84 39.90
CA ASP A 12 44.81 18.07 40.01
C ASP A 12 44.11 17.81 38.67
N SER A 13 44.70 18.24 37.55
CA SER A 13 44.18 18.00 36.20
C SER A 13 44.16 16.51 35.83
N LEU A 14 45.21 15.75 36.18
CA LEU A 14 45.27 14.31 35.98
C LEU A 14 44.20 13.57 36.81
N SER A 15 43.95 14.01 38.05
CA SER A 15 42.91 13.42 38.90
C SER A 15 41.48 13.65 38.37
N LEU A 16 41.23 14.83 37.79
CA LEU A 16 39.97 15.13 37.11
C LEU A 16 39.78 14.26 35.86
N LEU A 17 40.86 14.01 35.13
CA LEU A 17 40.84 13.15 33.94
C LEU A 17 40.54 11.70 34.32
N GLU A 18 41.16 11.18 35.40
CA GLU A 18 40.90 9.86 35.97
C GLU A 18 39.42 9.67 36.36
N ARG A 19 38.83 10.69 37.01
CA ARG A 19 37.40 10.70 37.36
C ARG A 19 36.48 10.74 36.13
N ASN A 20 36.87 11.46 35.09
CA ASN A 20 36.10 11.52 33.84
C ASN A 20 36.15 10.18 33.11
N VAL A 21 37.32 9.53 33.04
CA VAL A 21 37.48 8.21 32.41
C VAL A 21 36.65 7.15 33.13
N THR A 22 36.68 7.11 34.47
CA THR A 22 35.82 6.20 35.26
C THR A 22 34.32 6.50 35.11
N THR A 23 33.94 7.75 34.86
CA THR A 23 32.54 8.11 34.57
C THR A 23 32.09 7.61 33.18
N VAL A 24 32.99 7.69 32.19
CA VAL A 24 32.78 7.14 30.84
C VAL A 24 32.71 5.61 30.89
N GLU A 25 33.51 4.96 31.75
CA GLU A 25 33.44 3.52 31.98
C GLU A 25 32.07 3.06 32.46
N GLY A 26 31.56 3.72 33.50
CA GLY A 26 30.20 3.48 33.96
C GLY A 26 29.11 3.86 32.95
N ALA A 27 29.41 4.68 31.93
CA ALA A 27 28.49 4.96 30.83
C ALA A 27 28.52 3.85 29.76
N ILE A 28 29.67 3.27 29.46
CA ILE A 28 29.82 2.12 28.54
C ILE A 28 29.11 0.89 29.10
N ASP A 29 29.26 0.60 30.39
CA ASP A 29 28.52 -0.49 31.03
C ASP A 29 26.99 -0.26 31.02
N ARG A 30 26.56 1.00 31.06
CA ARG A 30 25.14 1.35 30.89
C ARG A 30 24.65 1.16 29.46
N ILE A 31 25.48 1.36 28.44
CA ILE A 31 25.13 1.05 27.06
C ILE A 31 24.85 -0.45 26.92
N GLU A 32 25.71 -1.31 27.47
CA GLU A 32 25.49 -2.76 27.45
C GLU A 32 24.22 -3.16 28.20
N ARG A 33 24.02 -2.60 29.40
CA ARG A 33 22.91 -2.98 30.28
C ARG A 33 21.56 -2.41 29.84
N ASP A 34 21.53 -1.20 29.29
CA ASP A 34 20.27 -0.50 29.02
C ASP A 34 19.90 -0.55 27.52
N LEU A 35 20.86 -0.57 26.61
CA LEU A 35 20.60 -0.55 25.16
C LEU A 35 20.30 -1.94 24.59
N VAL A 36 21.03 -2.98 25.04
CA VAL A 36 20.85 -4.36 24.55
C VAL A 36 19.44 -4.90 24.86
N PRO A 37 18.88 -4.73 26.09
CA PRO A 37 17.52 -5.16 26.37
C PRO A 37 16.45 -4.38 25.60
N VAL A 38 16.68 -3.09 25.31
CA VAL A 38 15.75 -2.27 24.52
C VAL A 38 15.70 -2.77 23.07
N VAL A 39 16.86 -3.06 22.47
CA VAL A 39 16.93 -3.60 21.11
C VAL A 39 16.35 -5.01 21.03
N LEU A 40 16.63 -5.88 22.01
CA LEU A 40 15.97 -7.19 22.13
C LEU A 40 14.45 -7.07 22.27
N SER A 41 13.97 -6.18 23.13
CA SER A 41 12.53 -5.92 23.32
C SER A 41 11.86 -5.44 22.03
N PHE A 42 12.51 -4.54 21.29
CA PHE A 42 12.03 -4.07 20.01
C PHE A 42 11.96 -5.18 18.95
N LEU A 43 12.99 -6.02 18.85
CA LEU A 43 13.04 -7.14 17.92
C LEU A 43 12.02 -8.24 18.26
N VAL A 44 11.86 -8.56 19.55
CA VAL A 44 10.81 -9.48 20.04
C VAL A 44 9.42 -8.89 19.79
N GLY A 45 9.25 -7.58 19.95
CA GLY A 45 8.00 -6.87 19.65
C GLY A 45 7.65 -6.92 18.16
N LEU A 46 8.61 -6.69 17.27
CA LEU A 46 8.44 -6.85 15.82
C LEU A 46 8.06 -8.28 15.44
N LYS A 47 8.73 -9.27 16.03
CA LYS A 47 8.39 -10.69 15.86
C LYS A 47 6.96 -10.99 16.32
N GLY A 48 6.56 -10.48 17.49
CA GLY A 48 5.19 -10.61 18.01
C GLY A 48 4.15 -9.98 17.08
N ASN A 49 4.44 -8.81 16.52
CA ASN A 49 3.56 -8.13 15.57
C ASN A 49 3.41 -8.90 14.26
N LEU A 50 4.49 -9.50 13.74
CA LEU A 50 4.45 -10.38 12.57
C LEU A 50 3.59 -11.63 12.80
N VAL A 51 3.78 -12.30 13.95
CA VAL A 51 2.96 -13.46 14.31
C VAL A 51 1.48 -13.09 14.44
N SER A 52 1.19 -11.92 15.02
CA SER A 52 -0.17 -11.37 15.12
C SER A 52 -0.77 -11.09 13.74
N MET A 53 -0.04 -10.40 12.85
CA MET A 53 -0.46 -10.14 11.47
C MET A 53 -0.73 -11.43 10.68
N ARG A 54 0.13 -12.44 10.82
CA ARG A 54 -0.06 -13.76 10.22
C ARG A 54 -1.38 -14.37 10.65
N GLY A 55 -1.63 -14.41 11.96
CA GLY A 55 -2.89 -14.92 12.53
C GLY A 55 -4.09 -14.12 12.06
N ASP A 56 -3.98 -12.80 11.98
CA ASP A 56 -5.04 -11.91 11.54
C ASP A 56 -5.40 -12.11 10.07
N ILE A 57 -4.42 -12.25 9.17
CA ILE A 57 -4.67 -12.47 7.74
C ILE A 57 -5.40 -13.80 7.54
N VAL A 58 -4.93 -14.89 8.16
CA VAL A 58 -5.55 -16.21 8.04
C VAL A 58 -6.95 -16.22 8.66
N ASN A 59 -7.09 -15.73 9.90
CA ASN A 59 -8.38 -15.74 10.59
C ASN A 59 -9.41 -14.78 9.99
N LYS A 60 -9.01 -13.58 9.55
CA LYS A 60 -9.93 -12.64 8.88
C LYS A 60 -10.34 -13.14 7.51
N SER A 61 -9.43 -13.75 6.75
CA SER A 61 -9.75 -14.36 5.44
C SER A 61 -10.72 -15.52 5.61
N LYS A 62 -10.51 -16.37 6.62
CA LYS A 62 -11.42 -17.46 6.97
C LYS A 62 -12.80 -16.96 7.43
N ARG A 63 -12.87 -15.90 8.26
CA ARG A 63 -14.15 -15.30 8.68
C ARG A 63 -14.91 -14.60 7.54
N LYS A 64 -14.21 -14.12 6.52
CA LYS A 64 -14.82 -13.48 5.33
C LYS A 64 -15.25 -14.50 4.26
N ALA A 65 -14.80 -15.74 4.35
CA ALA A 65 -15.25 -16.82 3.48
C ALA A 65 -16.74 -17.09 3.72
N LYS A 66 -17.56 -17.01 2.66
CA LYS A 66 -19.02 -17.20 2.75
C LYS A 66 -19.44 -18.65 2.51
N THR A 67 -18.54 -19.49 2.02
CA THR A 67 -18.80 -20.90 1.69
C THR A 67 -17.75 -21.82 2.30
N ASN A 68 -18.12 -23.08 2.54
CA ASN A 68 -17.19 -24.10 3.03
C ASN A 68 -16.01 -24.32 2.07
N LEU A 69 -16.25 -24.23 0.75
CA LEU A 69 -15.19 -24.32 -0.26
C LEU A 69 -14.18 -23.16 -0.13
N GLN A 70 -14.64 -21.94 0.11
CA GLN A 70 -13.75 -20.79 0.34
C GLN A 70 -12.97 -20.92 1.64
N SER A 71 -13.59 -21.42 2.71
CA SER A 71 -12.90 -21.70 3.98
C SER A 71 -11.83 -22.78 3.80
N MET A 72 -12.13 -23.86 3.06
CA MET A 72 -11.17 -24.91 2.74
C MET A 72 -10.03 -24.40 1.86
N PHE A 73 -10.31 -23.53 0.89
CA PHE A 73 -9.27 -22.90 0.06
C PHE A 73 -8.33 -22.02 0.90
N VAL A 74 -8.87 -21.27 1.88
CA VAL A 74 -8.02 -20.48 2.79
C VAL A 74 -7.11 -21.38 3.63
N ASP A 75 -7.63 -22.50 4.14
CA ASP A 75 -6.83 -23.44 4.94
C ASP A 75 -5.80 -24.24 4.10
N ALA A 76 -6.16 -24.62 2.87
CA ALA A 76 -5.35 -25.50 2.03
C ALA A 76 -4.32 -24.76 1.17
N GLU A 77 -4.64 -23.56 0.68
CA GLU A 77 -3.82 -22.83 -0.30
C GLU A 77 -3.27 -21.52 0.28
N VAL A 78 -4.11 -20.72 0.95
CA VAL A 78 -3.70 -19.40 1.45
C VAL A 78 -2.83 -19.52 2.70
N GLN A 79 -3.20 -20.39 3.64
CA GLN A 79 -2.47 -20.56 4.90
C GLN A 79 -1.01 -21.03 4.68
N PRO A 80 -0.72 -22.01 3.81
CA PRO A 80 0.67 -22.39 3.51
C PRO A 80 1.49 -21.24 2.90
N ILE A 81 0.92 -20.49 1.95
CA ILE A 81 1.61 -19.36 1.30
C ILE A 81 1.94 -18.28 2.34
N VAL A 82 0.95 -17.90 3.15
CA VAL A 82 1.13 -16.91 4.22
C VAL A 82 2.15 -17.42 5.25
N GLN A 83 2.15 -18.72 5.56
CA GLN A 83 3.13 -19.29 6.48
C GLN A 83 4.54 -19.23 5.90
N GLU A 84 4.73 -19.60 4.63
CA GLU A 84 6.04 -19.58 3.97
C GLU A 84 6.62 -18.16 3.88
N GLU A 85 5.82 -17.20 3.41
CA GLU A 85 6.27 -15.79 3.29
C GLU A 85 6.58 -15.18 4.66
N PHE A 86 5.76 -15.43 5.68
CA PHE A 86 6.05 -14.94 7.03
C PHE A 86 7.26 -15.65 7.66
N THR A 87 7.51 -16.93 7.36
CA THR A 87 8.71 -17.63 7.81
C THR A 87 9.97 -17.04 7.18
N ARG A 88 9.96 -16.70 5.88
CA ARG A 88 11.08 -16.00 5.23
C ARG A 88 11.36 -14.63 5.87
N VAL A 89 10.31 -13.86 6.16
CA VAL A 89 10.45 -12.56 6.84
C VAL A 89 10.95 -12.74 8.29
N GLU A 90 10.47 -13.75 9.00
CA GLU A 90 10.92 -14.09 10.35
C GLU A 90 12.39 -14.51 10.38
N GLU A 91 12.84 -15.34 9.42
CA GLU A 91 14.24 -15.71 9.24
C GLU A 91 15.10 -14.48 8.93
N SER A 92 14.66 -13.61 8.02
CA SER A 92 15.38 -12.36 7.72
C SER A 92 15.49 -11.43 8.93
N LEU A 93 14.46 -11.35 9.78
CA LEU A 93 14.50 -10.53 10.99
C LEU A 93 15.38 -11.14 12.08
N THR A 94 15.34 -12.47 12.22
CA THR A 94 16.12 -13.18 13.25
C THR A 94 17.57 -13.35 12.82
N SER A 95 17.86 -14.13 11.78
CA SER A 95 19.23 -14.40 11.34
C SER A 95 19.85 -13.23 10.57
N GLY A 96 19.05 -12.51 9.78
CA GLY A 96 19.55 -11.44 8.91
C GLY A 96 19.77 -10.10 9.61
N MET A 97 19.01 -9.78 10.67
CA MET A 97 19.07 -8.47 11.33
C MET A 97 19.37 -8.56 12.83
N SER A 98 18.65 -9.38 13.59
CA SER A 98 18.81 -9.39 15.05
C SER A 98 20.19 -9.86 15.51
N THR A 99 20.68 -10.97 14.94
CA THR A 99 21.99 -11.52 15.33
C THR A 99 23.13 -10.58 14.94
N PRO A 100 23.22 -10.06 13.69
CA PRO A 100 24.31 -9.14 13.33
C PRO A 100 24.27 -7.81 14.08
N ILE A 101 23.08 -7.29 14.43
CA ILE A 101 22.96 -6.05 15.22
C ILE A 101 23.45 -6.27 16.65
N LEU A 102 23.07 -7.39 17.28
CA LEU A 102 23.51 -7.73 18.63
C LEU A 102 25.02 -8.03 18.68
N GLU A 103 25.55 -8.69 17.65
CA GLU A 103 26.98 -8.98 17.51
C GLU A 103 27.78 -7.68 17.34
N LYS A 104 27.37 -6.79 16.41
CA LYS A 104 28.01 -5.46 16.26
C LYS A 104 27.93 -4.61 17.53
N MET A 105 26.81 -4.64 18.25
CA MET A 105 26.66 -3.92 19.52
C MET A 105 27.66 -4.43 20.56
N ARG A 106 27.82 -5.76 20.63
CA ARG A 106 28.79 -6.40 21.50
C ARG A 106 30.22 -6.02 21.11
N ASP A 107 30.56 -6.10 19.82
CA ASP A 107 31.87 -5.73 19.30
C ASP A 107 32.22 -4.26 19.57
N ILE A 108 31.27 -3.35 19.39
CA ILE A 108 31.45 -1.91 19.71
C ILE A 108 31.68 -1.73 21.21
N THR A 109 30.90 -2.41 22.05
CA THR A 109 31.04 -2.32 23.51
C THR A 109 32.39 -2.86 23.97
N GLU A 110 32.81 -4.01 23.42
CA GLU A 110 34.08 -4.65 23.74
C GLU A 110 35.28 -3.81 23.25
N SER A 111 35.19 -3.25 22.04
CA SER A 111 36.18 -2.31 21.50
C SER A 111 36.28 -1.03 22.34
N MET A 112 35.15 -0.46 22.80
CA MET A 112 35.17 0.70 23.69
C MET A 112 35.77 0.38 25.05
N LYS A 113 35.49 -0.81 25.61
CA LYS A 113 36.12 -1.29 26.86
C LYS A 113 37.63 -1.45 26.71
N GLU A 114 38.08 -2.02 25.60
CA GLU A 114 39.51 -2.20 25.32
C GLU A 114 40.24 -0.85 25.14
N SER A 115 39.67 0.06 24.35
CA SER A 115 40.20 1.42 24.16
C SER A 115 40.30 2.18 25.49
N MET A 116 39.30 2.05 26.34
CA MET A 116 39.30 2.69 27.66
C MET A 116 40.32 2.08 28.62
N LYS A 117 40.51 0.75 28.58
CA LYS A 117 41.57 0.09 29.34
C LYS A 117 42.96 0.60 28.93
N LEU A 118 43.17 0.83 27.64
CA LEU A 118 44.43 1.36 27.11
C LEU A 118 44.66 2.81 27.57
N THR A 119 43.64 3.67 27.49
CA THR A 119 43.74 5.05 28.01
C THR A 119 43.97 5.13 29.52
N LEU A 120 43.40 4.21 30.32
CA LEU A 120 43.70 4.10 31.76
C LEU A 120 45.17 3.71 32.01
N GLN A 121 45.73 2.80 31.22
CA GLN A 121 47.13 2.41 31.31
C GLN A 121 48.07 3.57 30.94
N GLU A 122 47.76 4.31 29.88
CA GLU A 122 48.52 5.51 29.47
C GLU A 122 48.46 6.61 30.54
N LEU A 123 47.28 6.83 31.15
CA LEU A 123 47.11 7.81 32.24
C LEU A 123 47.92 7.41 33.48
N ALA A 124 47.93 6.12 33.82
CA ALA A 124 48.74 5.59 34.92
C ALA A 124 50.25 5.75 34.67
N ALA A 125 50.71 5.47 33.44
CA ALA A 125 52.10 5.68 33.04
C ALA A 125 52.49 7.17 33.08
N LEU A 126 51.61 8.06 32.62
CA LEU A 126 51.84 9.51 32.64
C LEU A 126 51.96 10.04 34.08
N LYS A 127 51.13 9.54 35.01
CA LYS A 127 51.20 9.89 36.44
C LYS A 127 52.54 9.48 37.05
N GLY A 128 53.01 8.26 36.76
CA GLY A 128 54.34 7.79 37.19
C GLY A 128 55.48 8.66 36.67
N ASN A 129 55.47 9.00 35.38
CA ASN A 129 56.49 9.85 34.78
C ASN A 129 56.53 11.27 35.38
N VAL A 130 55.36 11.84 35.69
CA VAL A 130 55.27 13.18 36.33
C VAL A 130 55.85 13.16 37.75
N ASP A 131 55.61 12.09 38.51
CA ASP A 131 56.15 11.95 39.86
C ASP A 131 57.69 11.80 39.84
N ASP A 132 58.23 11.00 38.91
CA ASP A 132 59.68 10.84 38.72
C ASP A 132 60.38 12.15 38.31
N TYR A 133 59.78 12.91 37.38
CA TYR A 133 60.32 14.20 36.94
C TYR A 133 60.33 15.23 38.07
N THR A 134 59.26 15.25 38.87
CA THR A 134 59.15 16.12 40.06
C THR A 134 60.29 15.86 41.05
N GLN A 135 60.58 14.59 41.32
CA GLN A 135 61.64 14.22 42.27
C GLN A 135 63.03 14.68 41.80
N ARG A 136 63.34 14.51 40.51
CA ARG A 136 64.63 14.93 39.93
C ARG A 136 64.82 16.46 39.97
N ALA A 137 63.81 17.21 39.54
CA ALA A 137 63.89 18.67 39.51
C ALA A 137 64.12 19.28 40.90
N THR A 138 63.57 18.67 41.95
CA THR A 138 63.74 19.13 43.33
C THR A 138 65.19 18.97 43.82
N THR A 139 65.85 17.85 43.47
CA THR A 139 67.24 17.58 43.88
C THR A 139 68.29 18.46 43.23
N GLU A 140 68.05 18.90 41.99
CA GLU A 140 69.02 19.71 41.22
C GLU A 140 69.04 21.18 41.69
N VAL A 141 67.89 21.70 42.12
CA VAL A 141 67.75 23.05 42.67
C VAL A 141 68.47 23.19 44.02
N GLU A 142 68.48 22.13 44.84
CA GLU A 142 69.19 22.13 46.12
C GLU A 142 70.71 22.17 45.94
N PHE A 143 71.24 21.52 44.89
CA PHE A 143 72.67 21.48 44.60
C PHE A 143 73.23 22.86 44.21
N LEU A 144 72.57 23.56 43.28
CA LEU A 144 73.03 24.86 42.75
C LEU A 144 73.04 26.00 43.79
N SER A 145 72.22 25.89 44.84
CA SER A 145 72.16 26.86 45.95
C SER A 145 73.45 26.92 46.79
N THR A 146 74.24 25.83 46.80
CA THR A 146 75.39 25.69 47.70
C THR A 146 76.72 26.21 47.15
N GLU A 147 76.83 26.46 45.85
CA GLU A 147 78.13 26.65 45.18
C GLU A 147 78.57 28.13 45.03
N LEU A 148 77.66 29.11 45.23
CA LEU A 148 77.89 30.53 44.88
C LEU A 148 78.39 31.45 46.02
N GLY A 149 79.03 30.91 47.07
CA GLY A 149 79.16 31.57 48.39
C GLY A 149 80.46 32.26 48.85
N MET A 150 81.57 32.44 48.09
CA MET A 150 82.84 32.96 48.68
C MET A 150 83.67 33.96 47.81
N LYS A 151 84.23 35.03 48.43
CA LYS A 151 85.10 36.10 47.83
C LYS A 151 86.23 36.57 48.80
N ALA A 152 87.33 37.16 48.31
CA ALA A 152 88.34 37.92 49.10
C ALA A 152 89.08 39.07 48.33
N ARG A 153 89.64 40.07 49.06
CA ARG A 153 90.37 41.31 48.64
C ARG A 153 91.77 41.38 49.30
N VAL A 154 92.68 42.29 48.83
CA VAL A 154 93.46 43.33 49.60
C VAL A 154 94.69 43.88 48.81
N GLU A 155 95.09 45.12 49.15
CA GLU A 155 96.06 46.10 48.55
C GLU A 155 97.51 46.07 49.12
N VAL A 156 98.45 46.85 48.55
CA VAL A 156 99.81 47.14 49.11
C VAL A 156 100.28 48.61 48.89
N PRO A 157 100.99 49.27 49.86
CA PRO A 157 101.49 50.66 49.78
C PRO A 157 103.01 50.89 49.49
N LYS A 158 103.39 52.17 49.40
CA LYS A 158 104.60 52.80 48.81
C LYS A 158 105.57 53.40 49.84
N GLU A 159 106.89 53.20 49.67
CA GLU A 159 107.92 54.05 50.33
C GLU A 159 109.32 54.05 49.67
N VAL A 160 109.49 53.54 48.44
CA VAL A 160 110.79 53.56 47.71
C VAL A 160 110.94 54.83 46.83
N GLU A 161 110.17 55.88 47.14
CA GLU A 161 109.93 57.04 46.27
C GLU A 161 111.14 57.98 46.11
N VAL A 162 112.21 57.79 46.90
CA VAL A 162 113.31 58.77 46.99
C VAL A 162 114.61 58.28 46.32
N GLN A 163 114.81 56.98 46.13
CA GLN A 163 115.88 56.45 45.25
C GLN A 163 115.59 56.70 43.76
N LEU A 164 114.36 57.13 43.46
CA LEU A 164 113.76 57.30 42.15
C LEU A 164 114.30 58.47 41.33
N LYS A 165 114.97 59.47 41.93
CA LYS A 165 115.33 60.73 41.23
C LYS A 165 116.67 60.71 40.47
N GLN A 166 117.64 59.91 40.89
CA GLN A 166 118.93 59.77 40.19
C GLN A 166 118.98 58.51 39.33
N PHE A 167 118.26 57.46 39.73
CA PHE A 167 117.82 56.47 38.78
C PHE A 167 116.84 57.05 37.76
N GLN A 168 116.22 58.22 37.93
CA GLN A 168 115.21 58.72 36.99
C GLN A 168 115.74 59.02 35.59
N SER A 169 116.95 59.57 35.41
CA SER A 169 117.42 59.97 34.06
C SER A 169 118.08 58.82 33.30
N THR A 170 118.86 57.99 33.99
CA THR A 170 119.43 56.75 33.45
C THR A 170 118.39 55.66 33.34
N ALA A 171 117.48 55.56 34.32
CA ALA A 171 116.26 54.79 34.12
C ALA A 171 115.33 55.46 33.14
N GLU A 172 115.31 56.75 32.78
CA GLU A 172 114.36 57.22 31.74
C GLU A 172 114.72 56.67 30.37
N VAL A 173 116.01 56.67 30.02
CA VAL A 173 116.51 56.04 28.79
C VAL A 173 116.37 54.52 28.86
N LEU A 174 116.84 53.90 29.94
CA LEU A 174 116.68 52.46 30.16
C LEU A 174 115.21 52.05 30.34
N LYS A 175 114.28 52.92 30.76
CA LYS A 175 112.83 52.67 30.91
C LYS A 175 112.11 52.92 29.61
N GLN A 176 112.63 53.75 28.71
CA GLN A 176 112.14 53.77 27.33
C GLN A 176 112.53 52.47 26.60
N GLU A 177 113.78 52.04 26.70
CA GLU A 177 114.24 50.76 26.13
C GLU A 177 113.58 49.55 26.81
N LEU A 178 113.53 49.53 28.15
CA LEU A 178 112.84 48.50 28.93
C LEU A 178 111.33 48.57 28.74
N ASN A 179 110.69 49.73 28.50
CA ASN A 179 109.26 49.78 28.17
C ASN A 179 108.99 49.25 26.76
N LEU A 180 109.91 49.48 25.81
CA LEU A 180 109.79 48.91 24.48
C LEU A 180 109.97 47.38 24.52
N GLU A 181 110.97 46.89 25.24
CA GLU A 181 111.14 45.45 25.43
C GLU A 181 110.04 44.84 26.31
N LYS A 182 109.59 45.50 27.37
CA LYS A 182 108.43 45.06 28.17
C LYS A 182 107.16 44.97 27.34
N LYS A 183 106.90 45.97 26.48
CA LYS A 183 105.76 45.91 25.55
C LYS A 183 105.91 44.76 24.56
N LYS A 184 107.12 44.48 24.06
CA LYS A 184 107.36 43.30 23.19
C LYS A 184 107.19 41.99 23.94
N THR A 185 107.65 41.89 25.19
CA THR A 185 107.47 40.68 26.01
C THR A 185 106.03 40.51 26.43
N GLU A 186 105.33 41.58 26.83
CA GLU A 186 103.90 41.58 27.14
C GLU A 186 103.07 41.18 25.91
N ASN A 187 103.40 41.72 24.73
CA ASN A 187 102.75 41.31 23.48
C ASN A 187 103.04 39.83 23.15
N ARG A 188 104.28 39.35 23.36
CA ARG A 188 104.63 37.94 23.15
C ARG A 188 103.99 37.02 24.20
N GLU A 189 103.79 37.49 25.41
CA GLU A 189 103.11 36.77 26.49
C GLU A 189 101.60 36.74 26.22
N SER A 190 101.01 37.83 25.74
CA SER A 190 99.61 37.85 25.31
C SER A 190 99.38 36.95 24.11
N GLU A 191 100.28 36.98 23.11
CA GLU A 191 100.23 36.08 21.96
C GLU A 191 100.40 34.61 22.40
N ASN A 192 101.32 34.31 23.33
CA ASN A 192 101.46 32.95 23.86
C ASN A 192 100.23 32.50 24.65
N ALA A 193 99.63 33.39 25.44
CA ALA A 193 98.41 33.10 26.18
C ALA A 193 97.24 32.83 25.23
N GLU A 194 97.11 33.63 24.16
CA GLU A 194 96.11 33.46 23.12
C GLU A 194 96.32 32.16 22.32
N LEU A 195 97.57 31.84 21.95
CA LEU A 195 97.89 30.57 21.30
C LEU A 195 97.61 29.36 22.20
N ARG A 196 97.90 29.45 23.50
CA ARG A 196 97.55 28.38 24.46
C ARG A 196 96.05 28.21 24.60
N LYS A 197 95.30 29.31 24.63
CA LYS A 197 93.84 29.30 24.65
C LYS A 197 93.28 28.65 23.39
N ASN A 198 93.74 29.07 22.21
CA ASN A 198 93.34 28.50 20.93
C ASN A 198 93.66 27.00 20.83
N LEU A 199 94.83 26.58 21.35
CA LEU A 199 95.22 25.18 21.36
C LEU A 199 94.34 24.34 22.31
N ALA A 200 93.89 24.89 23.43
CA ALA A 200 92.94 24.24 24.32
C ALA A 200 91.55 24.13 23.68
N GLU A 201 91.07 25.19 23.02
CA GLU A 201 89.79 25.18 22.29
C GLU A 201 89.80 24.15 21.15
N LEU A 202 90.90 24.05 20.40
CA LEU A 202 91.05 23.06 19.34
C LEU A 202 91.09 21.62 19.88
N LYS A 203 91.67 21.39 21.06
CA LYS A 203 91.65 20.07 21.70
C LYS A 203 90.24 19.66 22.08
N VAL A 204 89.50 20.53 22.76
CA VAL A 204 88.09 20.26 23.13
C VAL A 204 87.26 19.98 21.88
N ARG A 205 87.43 20.77 20.82
CA ARG A 205 86.73 20.53 19.56
C ARG A 205 87.12 19.20 18.90
N ASN A 206 88.37 18.77 19.05
CA ASN A 206 88.80 17.48 18.51
C ASN A 206 88.22 16.32 19.33
N ASP A 207 88.18 16.45 20.66
CA ASP A 207 87.55 15.47 21.54
C ASP A 207 86.03 15.35 21.25
N ASP A 208 85.33 16.48 21.05
CA ASP A 208 83.92 16.50 20.62
C ASP A 208 83.72 15.80 19.27
N LEU A 209 84.63 16.03 18.32
CA LEU A 209 84.57 15.39 17.01
C LEU A 209 84.85 13.89 17.10
N GLU A 210 85.80 13.46 17.92
CA GLU A 210 86.06 12.04 18.19
C GLU A 210 84.83 11.36 18.83
N ASP A 211 84.19 12.02 19.80
CA ASP A 211 82.95 11.53 20.43
C ASP A 211 81.79 11.44 19.42
N THR A 212 81.61 12.45 18.55
CA THR A 212 80.58 12.37 17.49
C THR A 212 80.85 11.25 16.49
N VAL A 213 82.12 11.02 16.12
CA VAL A 213 82.49 9.91 15.23
C VAL A 213 82.25 8.56 15.90
N MET A 214 82.60 8.42 17.18
CA MET A 214 82.31 7.22 17.96
C MET A 214 80.80 6.98 18.08
N GLY A 215 80.02 8.03 18.34
CA GLY A 215 78.55 7.98 18.37
C GLY A 215 77.95 7.56 17.03
N LEU A 216 78.48 8.07 15.91
CA LEU A 216 78.02 7.70 14.57
C LEU A 216 78.47 6.29 14.15
N GLN A 217 79.62 5.81 14.61
CA GLN A 217 80.05 4.42 14.40
C GLN A 217 79.28 3.42 15.27
N ALA A 218 78.81 3.86 16.45
CA ALA A 218 77.94 3.11 17.35
C ALA A 218 76.46 3.22 16.98
N ALA A 219 76.09 4.12 16.06
CA ALA A 219 74.73 4.19 15.52
C ALA A 219 74.36 2.82 14.91
N PRO A 220 73.11 2.36 15.08
CA PRO A 220 72.70 1.03 14.69
C PRO A 220 72.92 0.84 13.18
N LYS A 221 73.84 -0.05 12.82
CA LYS A 221 73.96 -0.56 11.46
C LYS A 221 72.65 -1.28 11.16
N VAL A 222 71.95 -0.86 10.10
CA VAL A 222 70.72 -1.51 9.65
C VAL A 222 70.97 -3.01 9.56
N ASP A 223 70.26 -3.78 10.39
CA ASP A 223 70.43 -5.22 10.46
C ASP A 223 69.98 -5.82 9.14
N MET A 224 70.93 -6.37 8.38
CA MET A 224 70.66 -6.94 7.05
C MET A 224 69.62 -8.05 7.11
N ALA A 225 69.48 -8.75 8.24
CA ALA A 225 68.44 -9.75 8.43
C ALA A 225 67.03 -9.12 8.36
N THR A 226 66.81 -8.03 9.11
CA THR A 226 65.53 -7.29 9.08
C THR A 226 65.20 -6.74 7.70
N LEU A 227 66.22 -6.29 6.95
CA LEU A 227 66.04 -5.76 5.61
C LEU A 227 65.69 -6.87 4.59
N THR A 228 66.24 -8.07 4.76
CA THR A 228 65.84 -9.24 3.96
C THR A 228 64.43 -9.72 4.28
N GLU A 229 64.03 -9.70 5.55
CA GLU A 229 62.65 -10.04 5.96
C GLU A 229 61.64 -9.05 5.40
N LEU A 230 61.91 -7.75 5.50
CA LEU A 230 61.07 -6.70 4.89
C LEU A 230 60.94 -6.85 3.38
N ARG A 231 62.01 -7.23 2.68
CA ARG A 231 61.93 -7.51 1.23
C ARG A 231 61.04 -8.73 0.94
N HIS A 232 61.10 -9.76 1.78
CA HIS A 232 60.25 -10.93 1.62
C HIS A 232 58.78 -10.59 1.90
N THR A 233 58.48 -9.78 2.93
CA THR A 233 57.10 -9.38 3.23
C THR A 233 56.53 -8.51 2.10
N VAL A 234 57.31 -7.55 1.58
CA VAL A 234 56.91 -6.75 0.41
C VAL A 234 56.59 -7.65 -0.78
N LYS A 235 57.46 -8.59 -1.10
CA LYS A 235 57.23 -9.52 -2.23
C LYS A 235 56.00 -10.41 -2.01
N SER A 236 55.75 -10.83 -0.78
CA SER A 236 54.53 -11.58 -0.44
C SER A 236 53.27 -10.73 -0.61
N LEU A 237 53.33 -9.45 -0.22
CA LEU A 237 52.22 -8.51 -0.39
C LEU A 237 51.98 -8.20 -1.86
N GLU A 238 53.04 -8.05 -2.68
CA GLU A 238 52.91 -7.89 -4.13
C GLU A 238 52.16 -9.08 -4.75
N THR A 239 52.54 -10.31 -4.40
CA THR A 239 51.85 -11.51 -4.92
C THR A 239 50.41 -11.62 -4.44
N SER A 240 50.10 -11.19 -3.21
CA SER A 240 48.71 -11.20 -2.74
C SER A 240 47.87 -10.15 -3.46
N ASN A 241 48.47 -8.99 -3.77
CA ASN A 241 47.81 -7.92 -4.50
C ASN A 241 47.48 -8.34 -5.94
N GLU A 242 48.40 -9.02 -6.64
CA GLU A 242 48.14 -9.57 -7.98
C GLU A 242 46.98 -10.60 -8.00
N VAL A 243 46.83 -11.39 -6.93
CA VAL A 243 45.72 -12.35 -6.79
C VAL A 243 44.40 -11.62 -6.53
N LEU A 244 44.44 -10.56 -5.72
CA LEU A 244 43.27 -9.72 -5.45
C LEU A 244 42.80 -8.99 -6.71
N GLU A 245 43.72 -8.41 -7.49
CA GLU A 245 43.39 -7.76 -8.77
C GLU A 245 42.72 -8.74 -9.75
N ARG A 246 43.22 -9.98 -9.84
CA ARG A 246 42.58 -11.03 -10.64
C ARG A 246 41.17 -11.36 -10.16
N LYS A 247 40.97 -11.49 -8.84
CA LYS A 247 39.63 -11.71 -8.26
C LYS A 247 38.68 -10.56 -8.53
N VAL A 248 39.15 -9.32 -8.48
CA VAL A 248 38.34 -8.14 -8.81
C VAL A 248 37.91 -8.22 -10.28
N ALA A 249 38.81 -8.49 -11.21
CA ALA A 249 38.48 -8.63 -12.63
C ALA A 249 37.48 -9.79 -12.90
N GLU A 250 37.64 -10.93 -12.21
CA GLU A 250 36.69 -12.05 -12.29
C GLU A 250 35.30 -11.68 -11.77
N LEU A 251 35.22 -10.96 -10.65
CA LEU A 251 33.95 -10.49 -10.09
C LEU A 251 33.28 -9.45 -10.99
N GLU A 252 34.04 -8.54 -11.60
CA GLU A 252 33.53 -7.59 -12.58
C GLU A 252 32.96 -8.31 -13.81
N ALA A 253 33.66 -9.33 -14.33
CA ALA A 253 33.16 -10.15 -15.42
C ALA A 253 31.87 -10.89 -15.03
N LEU A 254 31.80 -11.47 -13.83
CA LEU A 254 30.57 -12.11 -13.34
C LEU A 254 29.42 -11.10 -13.22
N THR A 255 29.69 -9.90 -12.71
CA THR A 255 28.69 -8.84 -12.56
C THR A 255 28.12 -8.41 -13.91
N THR A 256 28.98 -8.17 -14.90
CA THR A 256 28.52 -7.82 -16.26
C THR A 256 27.68 -8.93 -16.91
N THR A 257 28.01 -10.21 -16.69
CA THR A 257 27.19 -11.32 -17.19
C THR A 257 25.85 -11.43 -16.47
N ALA A 258 25.81 -11.12 -15.16
CA ALA A 258 24.57 -11.10 -14.39
C ALA A 258 23.65 -9.97 -14.85
N GLU A 259 24.18 -8.76 -15.06
CA GLU A 259 23.43 -7.62 -15.62
C GLU A 259 22.87 -7.90 -17.01
N ALA A 260 23.63 -8.62 -17.85
CA ALA A 260 23.15 -9.03 -19.17
C ALA A 260 21.96 -10.02 -19.07
N LYS A 261 22.02 -10.99 -18.15
CA LYS A 261 20.93 -11.92 -17.88
C LYS A 261 19.70 -11.22 -17.30
N GLU A 262 19.90 -10.25 -16.40
CA GLU A 262 18.81 -9.46 -15.84
C GLU A 262 18.04 -8.70 -16.94
N LYS A 263 18.75 -8.07 -17.87
CA LYS A 263 18.13 -7.40 -19.03
C LYS A 263 17.36 -8.37 -19.93
N ASP A 264 17.88 -9.57 -20.16
CA ASP A 264 17.18 -10.60 -20.92
C ASP A 264 15.90 -11.06 -20.20
N TYR A 265 15.95 -11.30 -18.89
CA TYR A 265 14.77 -11.64 -18.10
C TYR A 265 13.73 -10.52 -18.09
N LEU A 266 14.13 -9.26 -17.98
CA LEU A 266 13.22 -8.12 -18.09
C LEU A 266 12.53 -8.07 -19.46
N THR A 267 13.28 -8.34 -20.53
CA THR A 267 12.72 -8.40 -21.88
C THR A 267 11.71 -9.54 -22.00
N GLN A 268 12.05 -10.74 -21.52
CA GLN A 268 11.12 -11.88 -21.50
C GLN A 268 9.88 -11.59 -20.65
N LEU A 269 10.03 -10.93 -19.51
CA LEU A 269 8.92 -10.56 -18.64
C LEU A 269 7.95 -9.60 -19.34
N SER A 270 8.48 -8.57 -20.01
CA SER A 270 7.65 -7.65 -20.80
C SER A 270 6.88 -8.35 -21.94
N GLN A 271 7.50 -9.34 -22.59
CA GLN A 271 6.83 -10.14 -23.62
C GLN A 271 5.70 -10.98 -23.02
N ARG A 272 5.93 -11.62 -21.86
CA ARG A 272 4.90 -12.39 -21.17
C ARG A 272 3.74 -11.53 -20.66
N GLU A 273 4.00 -10.31 -20.20
CA GLU A 273 2.96 -9.37 -19.81
C GLU A 273 2.07 -8.97 -20.99
N LEU A 274 2.66 -8.76 -22.18
CA LEU A 274 1.91 -8.52 -23.40
C LEU A 274 1.05 -9.73 -23.79
N GLU A 275 1.61 -10.94 -23.78
CA GLU A 275 0.85 -12.19 -24.04
C GLU A 275 -0.31 -12.38 -23.07
N ILE A 276 -0.12 -12.10 -21.78
CA ILE A 276 -1.19 -12.15 -20.77
C ILE A 276 -2.27 -11.11 -21.09
N GLY A 277 -1.88 -9.91 -21.52
CA GLY A 277 -2.80 -8.88 -21.98
C GLY A 277 -3.69 -9.37 -23.14
N GLU A 278 -3.07 -9.94 -24.18
CA GLU A 278 -3.78 -10.50 -25.34
C GLU A 278 -4.72 -11.65 -24.94
N LEU A 279 -4.24 -12.60 -24.13
CA LEU A 279 -5.06 -13.72 -23.66
C LEU A 279 -6.27 -13.24 -22.85
N ASN A 280 -6.11 -12.22 -22.00
CA ASN A 280 -7.23 -11.61 -21.27
C ASN A 280 -8.25 -10.94 -22.21
N THR A 281 -7.79 -10.29 -23.28
CA THR A 281 -8.71 -9.74 -24.29
C THR A 281 -9.47 -10.84 -25.03
N ASN A 282 -8.82 -11.95 -25.35
CA ASN A 282 -9.46 -13.10 -25.99
C ASN A 282 -10.49 -13.76 -25.06
N ILE A 283 -10.19 -13.90 -23.76
CA ILE A 283 -11.13 -14.42 -22.78
C ILE A 283 -12.39 -13.55 -22.73
N ARG A 284 -12.25 -12.23 -22.65
CA ARG A 284 -13.40 -11.31 -22.64
C ARG A 284 -14.26 -11.44 -23.90
N GLN A 285 -13.62 -11.57 -25.07
CA GLN A 285 -14.35 -11.78 -26.32
C GLN A 285 -15.14 -13.10 -26.31
N LEU A 286 -14.53 -14.18 -25.80
CA LEU A 286 -15.20 -15.48 -25.67
C LEU A 286 -16.36 -15.43 -24.66
N GLU A 287 -16.19 -14.73 -23.54
CA GLU A 287 -17.27 -14.52 -22.56
C GLU A 287 -18.46 -13.76 -23.16
N ASP A 288 -18.18 -12.70 -23.94
CA ASP A 288 -19.22 -11.95 -24.65
C ASP A 288 -19.96 -12.82 -25.69
N ASP A 289 -19.23 -13.64 -26.44
CA ASP A 289 -19.82 -14.54 -27.43
C ASP A 289 -20.60 -15.69 -26.78
N MET A 290 -20.14 -16.19 -25.63
CA MET A 290 -20.91 -17.12 -24.81
C MET A 290 -22.21 -16.48 -24.31
N GLY A 291 -22.18 -15.21 -23.87
CA GLY A 291 -23.36 -14.46 -23.47
C GLY A 291 -24.38 -14.32 -24.61
N LYS A 292 -23.92 -13.96 -25.82
CA LYS A 292 -24.78 -13.90 -27.02
C LYS A 292 -25.36 -15.26 -27.38
N SER A 293 -24.58 -16.33 -27.27
CA SER A 293 -25.05 -17.70 -27.53
C SER A 293 -26.10 -18.14 -26.50
N GLY A 294 -25.90 -17.81 -25.22
CA GLY A 294 -26.87 -18.04 -24.15
C GLY A 294 -28.20 -17.35 -24.44
N ALA A 295 -28.18 -16.06 -24.80
CA ALA A 295 -29.39 -15.33 -25.16
C ALA A 295 -30.14 -15.98 -26.34
N ARG A 296 -29.41 -16.46 -27.37
CA ARG A 296 -30.02 -17.20 -28.49
C ARG A 296 -30.66 -18.52 -28.06
N LEU A 297 -30.07 -19.21 -27.09
CA LEU A 297 -30.65 -20.44 -26.55
C LEU A 297 -31.94 -20.14 -25.77
N ASP A 298 -31.96 -19.09 -24.96
CA ASP A 298 -33.16 -18.65 -24.24
C ASP A 298 -34.30 -18.29 -25.21
N GLU A 299 -33.99 -17.55 -26.28
CA GLU A 299 -34.95 -17.26 -27.36
C GLU A 299 -35.47 -18.54 -28.03
N MET A 300 -34.58 -19.51 -28.29
CA MET A 300 -34.99 -20.81 -28.84
C MET A 300 -35.88 -21.60 -27.87
N GLU A 301 -35.64 -21.54 -26.57
CA GLU A 301 -36.48 -22.17 -25.55
C GLU A 301 -37.86 -21.52 -25.47
N GLU A 302 -37.94 -20.19 -25.53
CA GLU A 302 -39.20 -19.47 -25.60
C GLU A 302 -39.99 -19.84 -26.86
N LEU A 303 -39.34 -19.88 -28.02
CA LEU A 303 -39.97 -20.32 -29.27
C LEU A 303 -40.45 -21.77 -29.19
N ARG A 304 -39.67 -22.67 -28.57
CA ARG A 304 -40.09 -24.06 -28.35
C ARG A 304 -41.28 -24.17 -27.41
N ALA A 305 -41.31 -23.38 -26.32
CA ALA A 305 -42.45 -23.35 -25.41
C ALA A 305 -43.71 -22.83 -26.11
N ARG A 306 -43.55 -21.78 -26.92
CA ARG A 306 -44.63 -21.24 -27.74
C ARG A 306 -45.12 -22.26 -28.77
N LEU A 307 -44.22 -22.99 -29.44
CA LEU A 307 -44.58 -24.08 -30.35
C LEU A 307 -45.39 -25.16 -29.64
N ARG A 308 -44.93 -25.64 -28.47
CA ARG A 308 -45.67 -26.62 -27.65
C ARG A 308 -47.05 -26.12 -27.26
N SER A 309 -47.22 -24.83 -26.96
CA SER A 309 -48.54 -24.24 -26.66
C SER A 309 -49.49 -24.23 -27.87
N TYR A 310 -48.94 -24.18 -29.09
CA TYR A 310 -49.74 -24.33 -30.30
C TYR A 310 -50.05 -25.82 -30.58
N GLU A 311 -49.08 -26.71 -30.37
CA GLU A 311 -49.23 -28.16 -30.52
C GLU A 311 -50.17 -28.79 -29.47
N SER A 312 -50.23 -28.27 -28.24
CA SER A 312 -51.13 -28.76 -27.18
C SER A 312 -52.60 -28.61 -27.56
N GLY A 313 -52.89 -27.77 -28.58
CA GLY A 313 -54.22 -27.57 -29.10
C GLY A 313 -55.15 -26.85 -28.12
N ASP A 314 -54.64 -26.30 -27.01
CA ASP A 314 -55.48 -25.61 -26.04
C ASP A 314 -56.16 -24.39 -26.66
N LYS A 315 -55.44 -23.65 -27.51
CA LYS A 315 -56.03 -22.58 -28.32
C LYS A 315 -57.05 -23.09 -29.33
N ALA A 316 -56.85 -24.28 -29.89
CA ALA A 316 -57.82 -24.89 -30.80
C ALA A 316 -59.10 -25.31 -30.05
N ARG A 317 -58.96 -25.87 -28.84
CA ARG A 317 -60.08 -26.21 -27.96
C ARG A 317 -60.83 -24.97 -27.46
N GLU A 318 -60.12 -23.90 -27.11
CA GLU A 318 -60.73 -22.61 -26.77
C GLU A 318 -61.49 -22.01 -27.96
N LEU A 319 -60.91 -22.06 -29.17
CA LEU A 319 -61.60 -21.65 -30.39
C LEU A 319 -62.85 -22.50 -30.67
N GLU A 320 -62.79 -23.82 -30.50
CA GLU A 320 -63.95 -24.69 -30.62
C GLU A 320 -65.01 -24.35 -29.59
N ARG A 321 -64.62 -24.10 -28.33
CA ARG A 321 -65.55 -23.68 -27.28
C ARG A 321 -66.25 -22.37 -27.66
N ILE A 322 -65.49 -21.35 -28.05
CA ILE A 322 -66.05 -20.05 -28.48
C ILE A 322 -66.98 -20.23 -29.69
N LYS A 323 -66.61 -21.07 -30.65
CA LYS A 323 -67.45 -21.39 -31.81
C LYS A 323 -68.78 -22.02 -31.38
N THR A 324 -68.75 -23.00 -30.47
CA THR A 324 -70.00 -23.62 -29.97
C THR A 324 -70.86 -22.65 -29.16
N GLU A 325 -70.25 -21.72 -28.41
CA GLU A 325 -70.96 -20.66 -27.70
C GLU A 325 -71.59 -19.67 -28.67
N LEU A 326 -70.89 -19.32 -29.75
CA LEU A 326 -71.40 -18.49 -30.82
C LEU A 326 -72.60 -19.15 -31.51
N GLU A 327 -72.49 -20.43 -31.90
CA GLU A 327 -73.59 -21.18 -32.52
C GLU A 327 -74.83 -21.25 -31.62
N ARG A 328 -74.65 -21.46 -30.31
CA ARG A 328 -75.75 -21.41 -29.33
C ARG A 328 -76.40 -20.03 -29.24
N SER A 329 -75.59 -18.97 -29.20
CA SER A 329 -76.07 -17.59 -29.16
C SER A 329 -76.85 -17.25 -30.42
N THR A 330 -76.34 -17.62 -31.60
CA THR A 330 -77.02 -17.44 -32.89
C THR A 330 -78.35 -18.17 -32.92
N ALA A 331 -78.41 -19.45 -32.54
CA ALA A 331 -79.66 -20.21 -32.49
C ALA A 331 -80.67 -19.66 -31.45
N SER A 332 -80.19 -18.99 -30.41
CA SER A 332 -81.04 -18.29 -29.45
C SER A 332 -81.60 -16.99 -30.04
N LEU A 333 -80.78 -16.23 -30.76
CA LEU A 333 -81.20 -15.03 -31.47
C LEU A 333 -82.23 -15.37 -32.56
N GLU A 334 -82.02 -16.42 -33.35
CA GLU A 334 -82.98 -16.86 -34.37
C GLU A 334 -84.35 -17.21 -33.76
N ARG A 335 -84.38 -17.94 -32.63
CA ARG A 335 -85.62 -18.24 -31.91
C ARG A 335 -86.32 -16.97 -31.41
N MET A 336 -85.59 -16.07 -30.73
CA MET A 336 -86.16 -14.81 -30.29
C MET A 336 -86.65 -13.95 -31.47
N THR A 337 -85.97 -14.00 -32.61
CA THR A 337 -86.41 -13.30 -33.82
C THR A 337 -87.71 -13.91 -34.36
N GLY A 338 -87.85 -15.23 -34.39
CA GLY A 338 -89.08 -15.91 -34.77
C GLY A 338 -90.25 -15.60 -33.82
N ASP A 339 -90.02 -15.65 -32.51
CA ASP A 339 -91.02 -15.29 -31.50
C ASP A 339 -91.45 -13.80 -31.65
N PHE A 340 -90.49 -12.92 -31.98
CA PHE A 340 -90.77 -11.52 -32.25
C PHE A 340 -91.60 -11.33 -33.53
N GLU A 341 -91.32 -12.06 -34.60
CA GLU A 341 -92.13 -12.03 -35.83
C GLU A 341 -93.55 -12.57 -35.59
N GLU A 342 -93.69 -13.66 -34.82
CA GLU A 342 -95.00 -14.21 -34.47
C GLU A 342 -95.81 -13.21 -33.63
N THR A 343 -95.21 -12.62 -32.60
CA THR A 343 -95.87 -11.59 -31.77
C THR A 343 -96.24 -10.35 -32.59
N LYS A 344 -95.37 -9.92 -33.51
CA LYS A 344 -95.68 -8.84 -34.46
C LYS A 344 -96.88 -9.19 -35.34
N SER A 345 -96.95 -10.41 -35.87
CA SER A 345 -98.09 -10.85 -36.70
C SER A 345 -99.41 -10.89 -35.92
N LYS A 346 -99.37 -11.35 -34.65
CA LYS A 346 -100.52 -11.31 -33.75
C LYS A 346 -100.95 -9.88 -33.46
N LEU A 347 -99.99 -8.98 -33.21
CA LEU A 347 -100.27 -7.57 -32.97
C LEU A 347 -100.94 -6.93 -34.18
N THR A 348 -100.40 -7.13 -35.39
CA THR A 348 -101.02 -6.61 -36.62
C THR A 348 -102.43 -7.16 -36.84
N HIS A 349 -102.66 -8.44 -36.54
CA HIS A 349 -103.99 -9.02 -36.60
C HIS A 349 -104.95 -8.37 -35.60
N THR A 350 -104.52 -8.14 -34.36
CA THR A 350 -105.35 -7.45 -33.36
C THR A 350 -105.61 -5.98 -33.71
N GLU A 351 -104.65 -5.29 -34.33
CA GLU A 351 -104.82 -3.92 -34.82
C GLU A 351 -105.89 -3.86 -35.92
N GLU A 352 -105.83 -4.76 -36.93
CA GLU A 352 -106.86 -4.87 -37.97
C GLU A 352 -108.25 -5.13 -37.39
N THR A 353 -108.36 -6.03 -36.41
CA THR A 353 -109.63 -6.36 -35.76
C THR A 353 -110.20 -5.16 -35.00
N LEU A 354 -109.36 -4.44 -34.25
CA LEU A 354 -109.78 -3.23 -33.53
C LEU A 354 -110.21 -2.11 -34.49
N GLU A 355 -109.50 -1.91 -35.59
CA GLU A 355 -109.87 -0.93 -36.62
C GLU A 355 -111.24 -1.28 -37.25
N GLY A 356 -111.46 -2.58 -37.50
CA GLY A 356 -112.76 -3.13 -37.90
C GLY A 356 -113.87 -2.77 -36.93
N TYR A 357 -113.69 -3.02 -35.62
CA TYR A 357 -114.67 -2.67 -34.59
C TYR A 357 -114.91 -1.15 -34.48
N LEU A 358 -113.85 -0.33 -34.56
CA LEU A 358 -113.98 1.13 -34.52
C LEU A 358 -114.83 1.66 -35.68
N SER A 359 -114.68 1.10 -36.88
CA SER A 359 -115.51 1.44 -38.05
C SER A 359 -117.01 1.14 -37.84
N LEU A 360 -117.32 0.13 -37.02
CA LEU A 360 -118.70 -0.27 -36.71
C LEU A 360 -119.40 0.63 -35.70
N MET A 361 -118.66 1.22 -34.75
CA MET A 361 -119.22 2.03 -33.66
C MET A 361 -119.98 3.29 -34.11
N ASN A 362 -119.89 3.66 -35.39
CA ASN A 362 -120.64 4.77 -35.97
C ASN A 362 -122.16 4.51 -36.07
N SER A 363 -122.62 3.26 -35.89
CA SER A 363 -124.06 2.91 -35.85
C SER A 363 -124.36 1.86 -34.79
N THR A 364 -125.25 2.21 -33.85
CA THR A 364 -125.63 1.35 -32.70
C THR A 364 -126.35 0.08 -33.13
N GLU A 365 -127.20 0.14 -34.15
CA GLU A 365 -127.93 -1.02 -34.67
C GLU A 365 -127.02 -1.95 -35.48
N LYS A 366 -126.11 -1.37 -36.28
CA LYS A 366 -125.08 -2.11 -37.04
C LYS A 366 -124.11 -2.82 -36.09
N THR A 367 -123.69 -2.17 -35.01
CA THR A 367 -122.83 -2.77 -33.98
C THR A 367 -123.52 -3.94 -33.28
N LYS A 368 -124.81 -3.81 -32.93
CA LYS A 368 -125.59 -4.91 -32.35
C LYS A 368 -125.74 -6.09 -33.32
N ALA A 369 -126.00 -5.83 -34.59
CA ALA A 369 -126.07 -6.86 -35.62
C ALA A 369 -124.78 -7.67 -35.72
N PHE A 370 -123.64 -6.99 -35.64
CA PHE A 370 -122.33 -7.63 -35.67
C PHE A 370 -122.05 -8.44 -34.38
N LEU A 371 -122.26 -7.87 -33.19
CA LEU A 371 -122.04 -8.56 -31.91
C LEU A 371 -122.85 -9.86 -31.80
N MET A 372 -124.08 -9.86 -32.33
CA MET A 372 -124.88 -11.08 -32.36
C MET A 372 -124.27 -12.17 -33.26
N VAL A 373 -123.62 -11.81 -34.37
CA VAL A 373 -122.93 -12.76 -35.26
C VAL A 373 -121.60 -13.21 -34.67
N GLU A 374 -120.89 -12.32 -33.97
CA GLU A 374 -119.67 -12.64 -33.24
C GLU A 374 -119.91 -13.64 -32.11
N GLU A 375 -120.97 -13.45 -31.31
CA GLU A 375 -121.32 -14.34 -30.19
C GLU A 375 -121.76 -15.73 -30.67
N HIS A 376 -122.45 -15.83 -31.81
CA HIS A 376 -123.03 -17.07 -32.32
C HIS A 376 -122.18 -17.74 -33.42
N GLY A 377 -121.14 -17.05 -33.91
CA GLY A 377 -120.25 -17.48 -34.99
C GLY A 377 -120.86 -17.42 -36.40
N GLU A 378 -122.13 -17.83 -36.54
CA GLU A 378 -122.94 -17.69 -37.75
C GLU A 378 -124.39 -17.38 -37.40
N MET A 379 -125.05 -16.53 -38.19
CA MET A 379 -126.47 -16.22 -37.98
C MET A 379 -127.16 -15.84 -39.28
N SER A 380 -128.42 -16.22 -39.45
CA SER A 380 -129.16 -15.89 -40.67
C SER A 380 -129.60 -14.42 -40.68
N ILE A 381 -129.54 -13.77 -41.85
CA ILE A 381 -129.89 -12.35 -42.04
C ILE A 381 -131.32 -12.05 -41.55
N ARG A 382 -132.23 -13.03 -41.67
CA ARG A 382 -133.62 -12.89 -41.17
C ARG A 382 -133.70 -12.93 -39.65
N GLU A 383 -132.87 -13.73 -38.98
CA GLU A 383 -132.83 -13.79 -37.52
C GLU A 383 -132.25 -12.51 -36.94
N ILE A 384 -131.19 -11.95 -37.54
CA ILE A 384 -130.64 -10.65 -37.13
C ILE A 384 -131.70 -9.55 -37.29
N ALA A 385 -132.36 -9.51 -38.45
CA ALA A 385 -133.39 -8.52 -38.75
C ALA A 385 -134.57 -8.59 -37.77
N ARG A 386 -135.00 -9.82 -37.41
CA ARG A 386 -136.06 -10.03 -36.43
C ARG A 386 -135.66 -9.57 -35.04
N SER A 387 -134.45 -9.89 -34.59
CA SER A 387 -133.97 -9.55 -33.25
C SER A 387 -133.72 -8.05 -33.05
N LEU A 388 -133.41 -7.33 -34.13
CA LEU A 388 -133.16 -5.88 -34.11
C LEU A 388 -134.37 -5.04 -34.52
N GLY A 389 -135.46 -5.64 -35.00
CA GLY A 389 -136.66 -4.91 -35.44
C GLY A 389 -136.49 -4.12 -36.74
N VAL A 390 -135.48 -4.46 -37.55
CA VAL A 390 -135.18 -3.80 -38.83
C VAL A 390 -135.53 -4.69 -40.04
N ALA A 391 -135.70 -4.08 -41.21
CA ALA A 391 -135.97 -4.85 -42.42
C ALA A 391 -134.76 -5.73 -42.83
N PRO A 392 -134.97 -6.97 -43.32
CA PRO A 392 -133.87 -7.84 -43.76
C PRO A 392 -132.95 -7.22 -44.84
N ALA A 393 -133.47 -6.33 -45.67
CA ALA A 393 -132.67 -5.60 -46.66
C ALA A 393 -131.64 -4.63 -46.03
N VAL A 394 -131.93 -4.08 -44.86
CA VAL A 394 -130.99 -3.22 -44.11
C VAL A 394 -129.86 -4.06 -43.53
N VAL A 395 -130.19 -5.22 -42.95
CA VAL A 395 -129.18 -6.18 -42.47
C VAL A 395 -128.34 -6.73 -43.63
N MET A 396 -128.92 -6.95 -44.80
CA MET A 396 -128.15 -7.34 -46.00
C MET A 396 -127.12 -6.28 -46.39
N LYS A 397 -127.49 -4.98 -46.35
CA LYS A 397 -126.52 -3.89 -46.58
C LYS A 397 -125.43 -3.85 -45.52
N TRP A 398 -125.77 -4.06 -44.26
CA TRP A 398 -124.76 -4.18 -43.20
C TRP A 398 -123.86 -5.40 -43.41
N ALA A 399 -124.40 -6.52 -43.87
CA ALA A 399 -123.64 -7.72 -44.20
C ALA A 399 -122.65 -7.48 -45.36
N GLU A 400 -123.04 -6.72 -46.38
CA GLU A 400 -122.14 -6.28 -47.45
C GLU A 400 -121.05 -5.33 -46.92
N GLU A 401 -121.39 -4.41 -46.00
CA GLU A 401 -120.41 -3.54 -45.35
C GLU A 401 -119.46 -4.32 -44.42
N PHE A 402 -119.95 -5.32 -43.70
CA PHE A 402 -119.11 -6.23 -42.89
C PHE A 402 -118.16 -7.06 -43.76
N GLN A 403 -118.61 -7.43 -44.96
CA GLN A 403 -117.78 -8.10 -45.95
C GLN A 403 -116.72 -7.16 -46.53
N ALA A 404 -117.07 -5.90 -46.79
CA ALA A 404 -116.11 -4.89 -47.25
C ALA A 404 -115.06 -4.56 -46.19
N LEU A 405 -115.45 -4.53 -44.91
CA LEU A 405 -114.56 -4.36 -43.76
C LEU A 405 -113.77 -5.63 -43.42
N GLY A 406 -114.07 -6.76 -44.08
CA GLY A 406 -113.38 -8.03 -43.84
C GLY A 406 -113.58 -8.58 -42.44
N ILE A 407 -114.72 -8.33 -41.79
CA ILE A 407 -115.02 -8.77 -40.42
C ILE A 407 -116.09 -9.89 -40.37
N ALA A 408 -116.94 -9.97 -41.40
CA ALA A 408 -117.87 -11.09 -41.59
C ALA A 408 -118.15 -11.30 -43.08
N ARG A 409 -118.55 -12.51 -43.49
CA ARG A 409 -118.85 -12.83 -44.89
C ARG A 409 -120.23 -13.44 -45.02
N VAL A 410 -120.92 -13.10 -46.11
CA VAL A 410 -122.19 -13.75 -46.46
C VAL A 410 -121.92 -15.09 -47.14
N VAL A 411 -122.39 -16.17 -46.55
CA VAL A 411 -122.33 -17.54 -47.07
C VAL A 411 -123.74 -17.97 -47.49
N GLY A 412 -123.89 -18.52 -48.69
CA GLY A 412 -125.17 -19.03 -49.20
C GLY A 412 -126.24 -17.95 -49.46
N GLY A 413 -125.87 -16.66 -49.49
CA GLY A 413 -126.78 -15.54 -49.78
C GLY A 413 -127.78 -15.18 -48.67
N SER A 414 -127.78 -15.90 -47.54
CA SER A 414 -128.73 -15.68 -46.45
C SER A 414 -128.14 -15.76 -45.05
N THR A 415 -126.88 -16.19 -44.91
CA THR A 415 -126.23 -16.41 -43.62
C THR A 415 -124.97 -15.58 -43.53
N LEU A 416 -124.79 -14.88 -42.42
CA LEU A 416 -123.63 -14.06 -42.13
C LEU A 416 -122.74 -14.82 -41.14
N VAL A 417 -121.47 -14.99 -41.49
CA VAL A 417 -120.49 -15.76 -40.70
C VAL A 417 -119.33 -14.84 -40.32
N HIS A 418 -118.90 -14.89 -39.06
CA HIS A 418 -117.76 -14.09 -38.57
C HIS A 418 -116.43 -14.54 -39.19
N ARG A 419 -115.49 -13.60 -39.45
CA ARG A 419 -114.18 -13.89 -40.11
C ARG A 419 -113.41 -15.02 -39.43
N ASP A 420 -113.36 -15.04 -38.11
CA ASP A 420 -112.57 -16.03 -37.38
C ASP A 420 -113.14 -17.45 -37.46
N HIS A 421 -114.45 -17.57 -37.68
CA HIS A 421 -115.12 -18.86 -37.88
C HIS A 421 -115.06 -19.37 -39.32
N ILE A 422 -114.65 -18.53 -40.27
CA ILE A 422 -114.44 -18.91 -41.67
C ILE A 422 -113.10 -19.62 -41.84
N ASN A 423 -112.06 -19.19 -41.11
CA ASN A 423 -110.71 -19.73 -41.21
C ASN A 423 -110.45 -20.97 -40.32
N ALA A 424 -111.44 -21.38 -39.52
CA ALA A 424 -111.35 -22.54 -38.63
C ALA A 424 -111.85 -23.86 -39.28
N LYS A 425 -112.28 -23.83 -40.54
CA LYS A 425 -112.54 -24.99 -41.41
C LYS A 425 -111.61 -24.93 -42.61
#